data_AF-A0A0G0SUE3-F1
#
_entry.id   AF-A0A0G0SUE3-F1
#
_cell.length_a   1.000
_cell.length_b   1.000
_cell.length_c   1.000
_cell.angle_alpha   90.00
_cell.angle_beta   90.00
_cell.angle_gamma   90.00
#
_symmetry.space_group_name_H-M   'P 1'
#
loop_
_entity.id
_entity.type
_entity.pdbx_description
1 polymer ?
#
loop_
_entity_poly.entity_id
_entity_poly.type
_entity_poly.pdbx_seq_one_letter_code
_entity_poly.pdbx_strand_id
1 'polypeptide(L)'
;MNQNLFKEYEGIFAPTPEEVGGPTESVGQAKKEKVFGYSPFALQDAIGEKNVKKAWIEYEKLRLAGIEAEELIYKIVSKAMHMSAIIEGANAEDLGIKDYPYSKSKKDSRNWREEDLKKFYTKLIEIHHKSRMESNNELDISLEKTLLSI
;
A
#
# COMPACT_ATOMS: atom_id res chain seq x y z
N MET A 1 -13.15 37.55 7.48
CA MET A 1 -13.05 37.01 6.10
C MET A 1 -11.80 36.16 6.06
N ASN A 2 -11.94 34.83 6.19
CA ASN A 2 -10.80 33.91 6.09
C ASN A 2 -10.47 33.71 4.62
N GLN A 3 -9.38 34.34 4.16
CA GLN A 3 -8.81 34.03 2.85
C GLN A 3 -8.15 32.65 2.93
N ASN A 4 -8.57 31.78 2.02
CA ASN A 4 -8.11 30.40 1.95
C ASN A 4 -6.64 30.40 1.46
N LEU A 5 -5.70 30.10 2.35
CA LEU A 5 -4.24 30.16 2.13
C LEU A 5 -3.79 29.31 0.93
N PHE A 6 -4.62 28.34 0.52
CA PHE A 6 -4.34 27.41 -0.58
C PHE A 6 -4.55 28.00 -1.98
N LYS A 7 -5.18 29.17 -2.13
CA LYS A 7 -5.34 29.82 -3.45
C LYS A 7 -3.99 30.20 -4.08
N GLU A 8 -2.99 30.51 -3.26
CA GLU A 8 -1.67 30.92 -3.74
C GLU A 8 -0.87 29.76 -4.35
N TYR A 9 -1.29 28.52 -4.10
CA TYR A 9 -0.55 27.31 -4.48
C TYR A 9 -1.23 26.48 -5.58
N GLU A 10 -2.41 26.88 -6.07
CA GLU A 10 -3.14 26.15 -7.13
C GLU A 10 -2.32 25.99 -8.43
N GLY A 11 -1.43 26.93 -8.73
CA GLY A 11 -0.60 26.90 -9.93
C GLY A 11 0.72 26.11 -9.82
N ILE A 12 1.13 25.71 -8.61
CA ILE A 12 2.42 25.01 -8.39
C ILE A 12 2.32 23.52 -8.74
N PHE A 13 1.12 22.94 -8.61
CA PHE A 13 0.86 21.52 -8.87
C PHE A 13 0.21 21.27 -10.23
N ALA A 14 0.06 22.30 -11.06
CA ALA A 14 -0.41 22.11 -12.43
C ALA A 14 0.72 21.47 -13.27
N PRO A 15 0.50 20.30 -13.89
CA PRO A 15 1.52 19.67 -14.73
C PRO A 15 1.84 20.59 -15.92
N THR A 16 3.13 20.77 -16.20
CA THR A 16 3.56 21.62 -17.31
C THR A 16 3.28 20.91 -18.65
N PRO A 17 3.07 21.67 -19.75
CA PRO A 17 2.77 21.09 -21.07
C PRO A 17 3.83 20.11 -21.60
N GLU A 18 5.03 20.10 -21.04
CA GLU A 18 6.11 19.16 -21.39
C GLU A 18 5.90 17.74 -20.83
N GLU A 19 5.02 17.56 -19.83
CA GLU A 19 4.65 16.24 -19.29
C GLU A 19 3.50 15.56 -20.07
N VAL A 20 2.81 16.30 -20.96
CA VAL A 20 1.63 15.82 -21.69
C VAL A 20 1.98 15.71 -23.18
N GLY A 21 2.64 14.62 -23.54
CA GLY A 21 3.00 14.33 -24.93
C GLY A 21 1.79 14.06 -25.83
N GLY A 22 1.57 14.95 -26.80
CA GLY A 22 1.00 14.62 -28.12
C GLY A 22 -0.53 14.75 -28.31
N PRO A 23 -0.99 15.09 -29.54
CA PRO A 23 -2.33 15.62 -29.79
C PRO A 23 -3.44 14.55 -29.79
N THR A 24 -4.58 15.02 -29.30
CA THR A 24 -5.93 14.44 -29.21
C THR A 24 -6.42 13.79 -30.51
N GLU A 25 -6.90 12.54 -30.43
CA GLU A 25 -8.15 12.06 -31.06
C GLU A 25 -8.41 10.55 -30.81
N SER A 26 -9.44 10.22 -30.02
CA SER A 26 -10.55 9.31 -30.38
C SER A 26 -11.36 8.88 -29.15
N VAL A 27 -12.68 8.89 -29.37
CA VAL A 27 -13.75 8.70 -28.38
C VAL A 27 -13.84 7.24 -27.95
N GLY A 28 -13.47 6.97 -26.70
CA GLY A 28 -13.80 5.76 -25.96
C GLY A 28 -13.79 6.13 -24.50
N GLN A 29 -14.83 5.75 -23.75
CA GLN A 29 -15.04 6.13 -22.34
C GLN A 29 -13.73 6.00 -21.55
N ALA A 30 -13.06 7.14 -21.34
CA ALA A 30 -11.83 7.18 -20.59
C ALA A 30 -12.19 6.77 -19.17
N LYS A 31 -11.72 5.58 -18.75
CA LYS A 31 -11.56 5.29 -17.33
C LYS A 31 -10.88 6.52 -16.76
N LYS A 32 -11.57 7.28 -15.90
CA LYS A 32 -10.95 8.38 -15.15
C LYS A 32 -9.74 7.78 -14.47
N GLU A 33 -8.58 8.03 -15.07
CA GLU A 33 -7.31 7.56 -14.56
C GLU A 33 -7.15 8.32 -13.26
N LYS A 34 -7.35 7.62 -12.14
CA LYS A 34 -7.05 8.20 -10.84
C LYS A 34 -5.55 8.40 -10.86
N VAL A 35 -5.12 9.62 -11.19
CA VAL A 35 -3.73 10.05 -11.05
C VAL A 35 -3.48 10.10 -9.55
N PHE A 36 -3.11 8.96 -8.99
CA PHE A 36 -2.57 8.93 -7.65
C PHE A 36 -1.18 9.57 -7.76
N GLY A 37 -0.87 10.54 -6.90
CA GLY A 37 0.51 11.03 -6.73
C GLY A 37 1.46 9.96 -6.16
N TYR A 38 1.01 8.71 -6.03
CA TYR A 38 1.71 7.57 -5.49
C TYR A 38 1.29 6.27 -6.21
N SER A 39 2.18 5.28 -6.27
CA SER A 39 1.83 3.98 -6.86
C SER A 39 0.97 3.16 -5.88
N PRO A 40 -0.20 2.64 -6.30
CA PRO A 40 -1.14 1.95 -5.40
C PRO A 40 -0.60 0.64 -4.83
N PHE A 41 0.47 0.09 -5.41
CA PHE A 41 1.09 -1.17 -4.99
C PHE A 41 2.45 -0.99 -4.32
N ALA A 42 3.01 0.23 -4.31
CA ALA A 42 4.41 0.45 -3.89
C ALA A 42 4.69 -0.03 -2.46
N LEU A 43 3.76 0.17 -1.53
CA LEU A 43 3.88 -0.32 -0.16
C LEU A 43 3.90 -1.87 -0.09
N GLN A 44 2.97 -2.53 -0.79
CA GLN A 44 2.90 -3.98 -0.83
C GLN A 44 4.14 -4.60 -1.50
N ASP A 45 4.66 -3.92 -2.53
CA ASP A 45 5.89 -4.31 -3.21
C ASP A 45 7.10 -4.19 -2.29
N ALA A 46 7.21 -3.09 -1.55
CA ALA A 46 8.31 -2.88 -0.61
C ALA A 46 8.33 -3.92 0.53
N ILE A 47 7.15 -4.30 1.03
CA ILE A 47 6.98 -5.37 2.00
C ILE A 47 7.37 -6.73 1.39
N GLY A 48 6.92 -7.00 0.16
CA GLY A 48 7.27 -8.22 -0.56
C GLY A 48 8.77 -8.35 -0.83
N GLU A 49 9.45 -7.24 -1.13
CA GLU A 49 10.90 -7.13 -1.28
C GLU A 49 11.66 -7.22 0.05
N LYS A 50 10.96 -7.25 1.19
CA LYS A 50 11.54 -7.20 2.55
C LYS A 50 12.49 -6.00 2.73
N ASN A 51 12.14 -4.87 2.13
CA ASN A 51 12.93 -3.65 2.17
C ASN A 51 12.35 -2.67 3.21
N VAL A 52 12.87 -2.72 4.44
CA VAL A 52 12.43 -1.92 5.58
C VAL A 52 12.33 -0.43 5.24
N LYS A 53 13.41 0.12 4.67
CA LYS A 53 13.49 1.55 4.34
C LYS A 53 12.43 1.93 3.31
N LYS A 54 12.28 1.14 2.25
CA LYS A 54 11.29 1.41 1.20
C LYS A 54 9.87 1.25 1.76
N ALA A 55 9.61 0.25 2.58
CA ALA A 55 8.29 0.02 3.18
C ALA A 55 7.88 1.20 4.06
N TRP A 56 8.79 1.69 4.91
CA TRP A 56 8.56 2.87 5.75
C TRP A 56 8.35 4.15 4.92
N ILE A 57 9.19 4.41 3.91
CA ILE A 57 9.03 5.58 3.03
C ILE A 57 7.68 5.55 2.30
N GLU A 58 7.28 4.40 1.74
CA GLU A 58 6.00 4.28 1.03
C GLU A 58 4.81 4.38 1.99
N TYR A 59 4.96 3.90 3.23
CA TYR A 59 3.96 4.09 4.29
C TYR A 59 3.76 5.58 4.59
N GLU A 60 4.85 6.31 4.88
CA GLU A 60 4.80 7.74 5.18
C GLU A 60 4.22 8.56 4.03
N LYS A 61 4.59 8.26 2.78
CA LYS A 61 3.99 8.92 1.60
C LYS A 61 2.47 8.75 1.56
N LEU A 62 1.97 7.55 1.87
CA LEU A 62 0.54 7.26 1.88
C LEU A 62 -0.16 7.98 3.04
N ARG A 63 0.46 8.03 4.22
CA ARG A 63 -0.07 8.78 5.38
C ARG A 63 -0.12 10.28 5.09
N LEU A 64 0.94 10.85 4.51
CA LEU A 64 0.99 12.26 4.08
C LEU A 64 -0.02 12.59 2.96
N ALA A 65 -0.39 11.60 2.14
CA ALA A 65 -1.46 11.72 1.16
C ALA A 65 -2.87 11.61 1.79
N GLY A 66 -2.98 11.46 3.11
CA GLY A 66 -4.25 11.38 3.84
C GLY A 66 -4.91 10.00 3.83
N ILE A 67 -4.17 8.93 3.50
CA ILE A 67 -4.71 7.57 3.53
C ILE A 67 -4.64 7.04 4.95
N GLU A 68 -5.79 6.62 5.49
CA GLU A 68 -5.90 6.14 6.88
C GLU A 68 -5.14 4.84 7.14
N ALA A 69 -4.57 4.71 8.34
CA ALA A 69 -3.81 3.53 8.75
C ALA A 69 -4.67 2.26 8.71
N GLU A 70 -5.97 2.38 8.99
CA GLU A 70 -6.98 1.34 8.85
C GLU A 70 -7.09 0.82 7.42
N GLU A 71 -7.01 1.69 6.40
CA GLU A 71 -7.01 1.23 5.01
C GLU A 71 -5.70 0.52 4.67
N LEU A 72 -4.59 1.05 5.15
CA LEU A 72 -3.26 0.51 4.86
C LEU A 72 -3.05 -0.87 5.48
N ILE A 73 -3.48 -1.09 6.72
CA ILE A 73 -3.33 -2.38 7.39
C ILE A 73 -4.02 -3.51 6.61
N TYR A 74 -5.20 -3.26 6.02
CA TYR A 74 -5.87 -4.28 5.20
C TYR A 74 -5.05 -4.68 3.96
N LYS A 75 -4.39 -3.72 3.30
CA LYS A 75 -3.52 -4.00 2.14
C LYS A 75 -2.27 -4.79 2.55
N ILE A 76 -1.69 -4.45 3.70
CA ILE A 76 -0.48 -5.11 4.23
C ILE A 76 -0.81 -6.54 4.70
N VAL A 77 -1.91 -6.70 5.46
CA VAL A 77 -2.43 -8.01 5.89
C VAL A 77 -2.71 -8.90 4.69
N SER A 78 -3.40 -8.38 3.66
CA SER A 78 -3.68 -9.15 2.44
C SER A 78 -2.40 -9.61 1.74
N LYS A 79 -1.39 -8.74 1.66
CA LYS A 79 -0.10 -9.09 1.07
C LYS A 79 0.60 -10.20 1.84
N ALA A 80 0.71 -10.07 3.17
CA ALA A 80 1.32 -11.08 4.03
C ALA A 80 0.57 -12.40 3.98
N MET A 81 -0.77 -12.36 4.03
CA MET A 81 -1.64 -13.54 3.93
C MET A 81 -1.45 -14.29 2.61
N HIS A 82 -1.48 -13.58 1.47
CA HIS A 82 -1.26 -14.21 0.16
C HIS A 82 0.12 -14.87 0.07
N MET A 83 1.17 -14.19 0.52
CA MET A 83 2.52 -14.78 0.52
C MET A 83 2.59 -16.02 1.40
N SER A 84 2.00 -15.99 2.61
CA SER A 84 1.95 -17.15 3.51
C SER A 84 1.20 -18.31 2.87
N ALA A 85 0.01 -18.08 2.33
CA ALA A 85 -0.79 -19.13 1.70
C ALA A 85 -0.09 -19.74 0.48
N ILE A 86 0.63 -18.93 -0.31
CA ILE A 86 1.42 -19.42 -1.45
C ILE A 86 2.58 -20.30 -0.99
N ILE A 87 3.24 -19.98 0.13
CA ILE A 87 4.28 -20.84 0.73
C ILE A 87 3.69 -22.20 1.12
N GLU A 88 2.47 -22.22 1.65
CA GLU A 88 1.71 -23.44 1.98
C GLU A 88 1.14 -24.16 0.75
N GLY A 89 1.34 -23.64 -0.46
CA GLY A 89 0.96 -24.29 -1.71
C GLY A 89 -0.32 -23.79 -2.38
N ALA A 90 -0.92 -22.69 -1.90
CA ALA A 90 -2.11 -22.13 -2.52
C ALA A 90 -1.87 -21.63 -3.95
N ASN A 91 -2.84 -21.85 -4.82
CA ASN A 91 -2.88 -21.31 -6.18
C ASN A 91 -3.74 -20.02 -6.27
N ALA A 92 -3.86 -19.43 -7.46
CA ALA A 92 -4.61 -18.19 -7.64
C ALA A 92 -6.13 -18.36 -7.41
N GLU A 93 -6.67 -19.53 -7.75
CA GLU A 93 -8.09 -19.89 -7.61
C GLU A 93 -8.44 -20.06 -6.13
N ASP A 94 -7.60 -20.74 -5.35
CA ASP A 94 -7.75 -20.92 -3.89
C ASP A 94 -7.87 -19.58 -3.16
N LEU A 95 -7.12 -18.58 -3.62
CA LEU A 95 -7.08 -17.23 -3.05
C LEU A 95 -8.15 -16.30 -3.61
N GLY A 96 -8.84 -16.67 -4.69
CA GLY A 96 -9.81 -15.81 -5.37
C GLY A 96 -9.21 -14.51 -5.92
N ILE A 97 -7.91 -14.52 -6.27
CA ILE A 97 -7.20 -13.33 -6.78
C ILE A 97 -6.80 -13.50 -8.24
N LYS A 98 -6.60 -12.38 -8.93
CA LYS A 98 -6.13 -12.37 -10.33
C LYS A 98 -4.65 -12.80 -10.44
N ASP A 99 -4.25 -13.16 -11.65
CA ASP A 99 -2.89 -13.63 -11.97
C ASP A 99 -1.79 -12.65 -11.60
N TYR A 100 -2.01 -11.34 -11.80
CA TYR A 100 -0.98 -10.34 -11.53
C TYR A 100 -0.64 -10.24 -10.02
N PRO A 101 -1.62 -10.00 -9.11
CA PRO A 101 -1.37 -10.05 -7.66
C PRO A 101 -0.81 -11.40 -7.18
N TYR A 102 -1.29 -12.52 -7.72
CA TYR A 102 -0.77 -13.85 -7.38
C TYR A 102 0.70 -13.99 -7.74
N SER A 103 1.04 -13.73 -9.01
CA SER A 103 2.41 -13.84 -9.54
C SER A 103 3.37 -12.95 -8.76
N LYS A 104 2.92 -11.76 -8.37
CA LYS A 104 3.73 -10.83 -7.58
C LYS A 104 3.98 -11.37 -6.17
N SER A 105 2.94 -11.82 -5.47
CA SER A 105 3.10 -12.44 -4.14
C SER A 105 3.92 -13.73 -4.18
N LYS A 106 3.82 -14.52 -5.24
CA LYS A 106 4.64 -15.72 -5.45
C LYS A 106 6.12 -15.41 -5.68
N LYS A 107 6.42 -14.30 -6.36
CA LYS A 107 7.80 -13.82 -6.50
C LYS A 107 8.33 -13.36 -5.15
N ASP A 108 7.54 -12.57 -4.44
CA ASP A 108 7.95 -11.92 -3.19
C ASP A 108 8.07 -12.90 -2.02
N SER A 109 7.28 -13.97 -1.99
CA SER A 109 7.35 -14.99 -0.93
C SER A 109 8.73 -15.64 -0.82
N ARG A 110 9.52 -15.63 -1.90
CA ARG A 110 10.91 -16.13 -1.91
C ARG A 110 11.89 -15.29 -1.10
N ASN A 111 11.55 -14.03 -0.80
CA ASN A 111 12.38 -13.14 0.01
C ASN A 111 12.19 -13.37 1.52
N TRP A 112 11.18 -14.17 1.89
CA TRP A 112 10.77 -14.37 3.26
C TRP A 112 11.07 -15.78 3.73
N ARG A 113 11.48 -15.90 5.00
CA ARG A 113 11.39 -17.17 5.73
C ARG A 113 9.95 -17.34 6.19
N GLU A 114 9.42 -18.55 6.08
CA GLU A 114 8.04 -18.87 6.47
C GLU A 114 7.74 -18.44 7.92
N GLU A 115 8.64 -18.73 8.86
CA GLU A 115 8.49 -18.35 10.26
C GLU A 115 8.44 -16.84 10.49
N ASP A 116 9.27 -16.07 9.79
CA ASP A 116 9.31 -14.61 9.91
C ASP A 116 8.02 -14.00 9.35
N LEU A 117 7.55 -14.53 8.22
CA LEU A 117 6.32 -14.06 7.60
C LEU A 117 5.09 -14.40 8.44
N LYS A 118 5.05 -15.59 9.04
CA LYS A 118 4.00 -15.98 10.00
C LYS A 118 4.00 -15.05 11.22
N LYS A 119 5.17 -14.74 11.79
CA LYS A 119 5.29 -13.78 12.90
C LYS A 119 4.81 -12.38 12.51
N PHE A 120 5.23 -11.90 11.34
CA PHE A 120 4.80 -10.60 10.81
C PHE A 120 3.28 -10.56 10.60
N TYR A 121 2.71 -11.57 9.96
CA TYR A 121 1.26 -11.69 9.76
C TYR A 121 0.49 -11.69 11.08
N THR A 122 0.88 -12.54 12.04
CA THR A 122 0.26 -12.58 13.37
C THR A 122 0.32 -11.22 14.05
N LYS A 123 1.47 -10.54 13.96
CA LYS A 123 1.64 -9.20 14.55
C LYS A 123 0.69 -8.18 13.95
N LEU A 124 0.48 -8.19 12.63
CA LEU A 124 -0.47 -7.31 11.95
C LEU A 124 -1.90 -7.53 12.44
N ILE A 125 -2.32 -8.80 12.58
CA ILE A 125 -3.66 -9.13 13.09
C ILE A 125 -3.82 -8.66 14.54
N GLU A 126 -2.80 -8.87 15.39
CA GLU A 126 -2.82 -8.39 16.78
C GLU A 126 -2.99 -6.88 16.88
N ILE A 127 -2.20 -6.08 16.15
CA ILE A 127 -2.27 -4.62 16.22
C ILE A 127 -3.60 -4.11 15.65
N HIS A 128 -4.15 -4.78 14.62
CA HIS A 128 -5.46 -4.42 14.09
C HIS A 128 -6.54 -4.58 15.16
N HIS A 129 -6.60 -5.74 15.84
CA HIS A 129 -7.59 -5.97 16.89
C HIS A 129 -7.42 -5.04 18.08
N LYS A 130 -6.17 -4.83 18.54
CA LYS A 130 -5.88 -3.92 19.66
C LYS A 130 -6.34 -2.49 19.38
N SER A 131 -6.04 -1.97 18.19
CA SER A 131 -6.46 -0.61 17.80
C SER A 131 -7.98 -0.39 17.81
N ARG A 132 -8.77 -1.46 17.65
CA ARG A 132 -10.24 -1.40 17.64
C ARG A 132 -10.85 -1.60 19.03
N MET A 133 -10.11 -2.20 19.96
CA MET A 133 -10.56 -2.48 21.33
C MET A 133 -10.18 -1.37 22.31
N GLU A 134 -9.03 -0.72 22.08
CA GLU A 134 -8.50 0.33 22.95
C GLU A 134 -8.97 1.72 22.49
N SER A 135 -9.28 2.61 23.44
CA SER A 135 -9.79 3.96 23.14
C SER A 135 -8.71 4.93 22.64
N ASN A 136 -7.42 4.61 22.83
CA ASN A 136 -6.30 5.33 22.26
C ASN A 136 -5.86 4.62 20.97
N ASN A 137 -6.35 5.12 19.84
CA ASN A 137 -6.04 4.59 18.51
C ASN A 137 -4.55 4.78 18.16
N GLU A 138 -3.69 3.84 18.55
CA GLU A 138 -2.24 3.82 18.24
C GLU A 138 -1.91 2.96 17.01
N LEU A 139 -2.88 2.76 16.10
CA LEU A 139 -2.67 1.89 14.93
C LEU A 139 -1.51 2.38 14.06
N ASP A 140 -1.41 3.69 13.85
CA ASP A 140 -0.40 4.34 13.00
C ASP A 140 1.02 4.00 13.49
N ILE A 141 1.31 4.31 14.76
CA ILE A 141 2.60 4.05 15.42
C ILE A 141 2.89 2.54 15.47
N SER A 142 1.87 1.73 15.77
CA SER A 142 2.02 0.27 15.86
C SER A 142 2.37 -0.34 14.50
N LEU A 143 1.75 0.17 13.43
CA LEU A 143 1.98 -0.28 12.07
C LEU A 143 3.37 0.13 11.59
N GLU A 144 3.79 1.37 11.86
CA GLU A 144 5.14 1.86 11.57
C GLU A 144 6.21 0.99 12.24
N LYS A 145 6.08 0.74 13.55
CA LYS A 145 6.99 -0.15 14.30
C LYS A 145 7.02 -1.56 13.73
N THR A 146 5.88 -2.06 13.28
CA THR A 146 5.77 -3.39 12.69
C THR A 146 6.48 -3.44 11.33
N LEU A 147 6.34 -2.40 10.49
CA LEU A 147 7.07 -2.27 9.23
C LEU A 147 8.58 -2.12 9.43
N LEU A 148 9.01 -1.42 10.48
CA LEU A 148 10.44 -1.29 10.82
C LEU A 148 11.09 -2.59 11.32
N SER A 149 10.28 -3.60 11.65
CA SER A 149 10.73 -4.90 12.16
C SER A 149 10.83 -6.01 11.11
N ILE A 150 10.50 -5.73 9.84
CA ILE A 150 10.53 -6.73 8.76
C ILE A 150 11.93 -7.18 8.40
#